data_AF-A0A7C4GCL2-F1
#
_entry.id   AF-A0A7C4GCL2-F1
#
_cell.length_a   1.000
_cell.length_b   1.000
_cell.length_c   1.000
_cell.angle_alpha   90.00
_cell.angle_beta   90.00
_cell.angle_gamma   90.00
#
_symmetry.space_group_name_H-M   'P 1'
#
loop_
_entity.id
_entity.type
_entity.pdbx_description
1 polymer ?
#
loop_
_entity_poly.entity_id
_entity_poly.type
_entity_poly.pdbx_seq_one_letter_code
_entity_poly.pdbx_strand_id
1 'polypeptide(L)'
;MPRGCNAVSRDTRPLRGYSASGRAVPNGGTRVCPACGGPLIVVEFEGVEVDHCCACHGLWFDAGELDVLVSLAGGDAERLRAALATAPGGRTRRRCARCGRRLDTVAVGDGPAVQIERCRVGHGFWLDPGELDRVALTATSGAGTREGRAVVAFLAELFRYRVGDSTKG
;
A
#
# COMPACT_ATOMS: atom_id res chain seq x y z
N MET A 1 -21.12 -1.03 -23.40
CA MET A 1 -20.06 -2.07 -23.41
C MET A 1 -18.77 -1.41 -23.85
N PRO A 2 -17.79 -1.11 -22.97
CA PRO A 2 -16.54 -0.54 -23.44
C PRO A 2 -15.64 -1.63 -24.01
N ARG A 3 -15.08 -1.32 -25.17
CA ARG A 3 -14.24 -2.17 -26.02
C ARG A 3 -12.81 -2.18 -25.49
N GLY A 4 -12.13 -3.31 -25.74
CA GLY A 4 -10.87 -3.70 -25.12
C GLY A 4 -9.65 -2.83 -25.44
N CYS A 5 -8.67 -2.91 -24.54
CA CYS A 5 -7.31 -2.43 -24.79
C CYS A 5 -6.66 -3.26 -25.90
N ASN A 6 -6.29 -2.59 -26.99
CA ASN A 6 -5.55 -3.19 -28.09
C ASN A 6 -4.12 -3.53 -27.65
N ALA A 7 -3.72 -4.76 -27.97
CA ALA A 7 -2.35 -5.22 -27.94
C ALA A 7 -1.51 -4.46 -28.99
N VAL A 8 -0.29 -4.07 -28.61
CA VAL A 8 0.73 -3.65 -29.59
C VAL A 8 1.88 -4.66 -29.55
N SER A 9 2.30 -4.99 -30.75
CA SER A 9 2.99 -6.22 -31.18
C SER A 9 4.50 -6.22 -30.92
N ARG A 10 5.06 -7.42 -31.15
CA ARG A 10 6.42 -7.92 -30.87
C ARG A 10 7.52 -7.35 -31.79
N ASP A 11 8.76 -7.62 -31.38
CA ASP A 11 10.07 -7.60 -32.08
C ASP A 11 10.89 -6.28 -31.98
N THR A 12 12.19 -6.22 -31.64
CA THR A 12 13.34 -7.13 -31.91
C THR A 12 14.53 -7.01 -30.90
N ARG A 13 15.06 -8.17 -30.47
CA ARG A 13 16.48 -8.57 -30.21
C ARG A 13 17.36 -7.92 -29.10
N PRO A 14 18.35 -8.69 -28.54
CA PRO A 14 18.89 -8.47 -27.20
C PRO A 14 20.28 -7.83 -27.17
N LEU A 15 20.59 -7.08 -26.11
CA LEU A 15 21.96 -6.74 -25.75
C LEU A 15 22.41 -7.54 -24.53
N ARG A 16 23.53 -8.24 -24.72
CA ARG A 16 24.20 -9.14 -23.79
C ARG A 16 24.51 -8.46 -22.46
N GLY A 17 24.35 -9.23 -21.39
CA GLY A 17 24.88 -8.93 -20.06
C GLY A 17 24.68 -10.14 -19.15
N TYR A 18 25.44 -11.22 -19.38
CA TYR A 18 25.46 -12.37 -18.48
C TYR A 18 26.37 -12.07 -17.29
N SER A 19 25.80 -12.04 -16.08
CA SER A 19 26.55 -12.23 -14.84
C SER A 19 26.07 -13.51 -14.15
N ALA A 20 27.01 -14.37 -13.78
CA ALA A 20 26.82 -15.79 -13.45
C ALA A 20 26.34 -16.07 -12.00
N SER A 21 25.55 -15.17 -11.40
CA SER A 21 24.96 -15.36 -10.07
C SER A 21 23.49 -14.91 -10.09
N GLY A 22 22.63 -15.78 -10.60
CA GLY A 22 21.22 -15.50 -10.87
C GLY A 22 20.38 -15.09 -9.67
N ARG A 23 20.32 -13.80 -9.38
CA ARG A 23 19.13 -13.13 -8.83
C ARG A 23 18.91 -11.84 -9.61
N ALA A 24 17.97 -11.87 -10.54
CA ALA A 24 17.44 -10.66 -11.16
C ALA A 24 16.80 -9.81 -10.05
N VAL A 25 17.27 -8.57 -9.90
CA VAL A 25 16.54 -7.52 -9.21
C VAL A 25 15.55 -6.97 -10.23
N PRO A 26 14.23 -7.17 -10.11
CA PRO A 26 13.29 -6.57 -11.04
C PRO A 26 13.16 -5.08 -10.70
N ASN A 27 13.96 -4.24 -11.35
CA ASN A 27 13.61 -2.85 -11.55
C ASN A 27 12.47 -2.79 -12.58
N GLY A 28 11.30 -2.29 -12.17
CA GLY A 28 10.22 -1.89 -13.09
C GLY A 28 9.17 -2.95 -13.45
N GLY A 29 8.86 -3.90 -12.57
CA GLY A 29 7.66 -4.73 -12.72
C GLY A 29 6.41 -3.95 -12.31
N THR A 30 5.38 -3.89 -13.18
CA THR A 30 4.08 -3.32 -12.82
C THR A 30 3.53 -4.04 -11.59
N ARG A 31 3.38 -3.32 -10.47
CA ARG A 31 2.85 -3.88 -9.23
C ARG A 31 1.36 -4.19 -9.42
N VAL A 32 0.95 -5.36 -8.95
CA VAL A 32 -0.40 -5.90 -9.14
C VAL A 32 -1.17 -5.79 -7.84
N CYS A 33 -2.39 -5.26 -7.93
CA CYS A 33 -3.31 -5.12 -6.81
C CYS A 33 -3.60 -6.49 -6.16
N PRO A 34 -3.29 -6.68 -4.86
CA PRO A 34 -3.60 -7.90 -4.13
C PRO A 34 -5.09 -8.25 -4.07
N ALA A 35 -5.98 -7.25 -4.13
CA ALA A 35 -7.42 -7.45 -4.01
C ALA A 35 -8.12 -7.78 -5.33
N CYS A 36 -7.84 -7.04 -6.42
CA CYS A 36 -8.55 -7.19 -7.69
C CYS A 36 -7.68 -7.62 -8.88
N GLY A 37 -6.36 -7.69 -8.71
CA GLY A 37 -5.42 -8.05 -9.79
C GLY A 37 -5.18 -6.96 -10.84
N GLY A 38 -5.76 -5.76 -10.68
CA GLY A 38 -5.49 -4.61 -11.55
C GLY A 38 -4.11 -3.97 -11.31
N PRO A 39 -3.69 -3.02 -12.16
CA PRO A 39 -2.46 -2.27 -11.95
C PRO A 39 -2.57 -1.34 -10.72
N LEU A 40 -1.43 -1.08 -10.09
CA LEU A 40 -1.27 -0.04 -9.09
C LEU A 40 -0.58 1.17 -9.72
N ILE A 41 -1.06 2.37 -9.40
CA ILE A 41 -0.42 3.64 -9.75
C ILE A 41 0.34 4.18 -8.54
N VAL A 42 1.52 4.75 -8.76
CA VAL A 42 2.31 5.37 -7.67
C VAL A 42 1.82 6.79 -7.45
N VAL A 43 1.54 7.14 -6.20
CA VAL A 43 1.24 8.50 -5.74
C VAL A 43 2.28 8.88 -4.72
N GLU A 44 3.00 9.98 -4.96
CA GLU A 44 3.99 10.51 -4.02
C GLU A 44 3.41 11.69 -3.23
N PHE A 45 3.57 11.68 -1.92
CA PHE A 45 3.14 12.77 -1.04
C PHE A 45 4.12 12.94 0.12
N GLU A 46 4.70 14.14 0.28
CA GLU A 46 5.63 14.45 1.39
C GLU A 46 6.78 13.41 1.52
N GLY A 47 7.27 12.88 0.40
CA GLY A 47 8.31 11.85 0.36
C GLY A 47 7.84 10.42 0.69
N VAL A 48 6.53 10.19 0.81
CA VAL A 48 5.90 8.87 0.91
C VAL A 48 5.39 8.47 -0.47
N GLU A 49 5.92 7.38 -1.02
CA GLU A 49 5.32 6.72 -2.17
C GLU A 49 4.17 5.81 -1.68
N VAL A 50 3.03 5.84 -2.36
CA VAL A 50 1.88 4.98 -2.07
C VAL A 50 1.36 4.44 -3.38
N ASP A 51 1.26 3.13 -3.47
CA ASP A 51 0.64 2.45 -4.60
C ASP A 51 -0.87 2.38 -4.43
N HIS A 52 -1.60 3.10 -5.28
CA HIS A 52 -3.04 3.16 -5.25
C HIS A 52 -3.67 2.29 -6.36
N CYS A 53 -4.69 1.51 -6.01
CA CYS A 53 -5.52 0.84 -7.01
C CYS A 53 -6.75 1.68 -7.37
N CYS A 54 -6.83 2.21 -8.59
CA CYS A 54 -7.99 2.99 -9.02
C CYS A 54 -9.29 2.18 -9.15
N ALA A 55 -9.22 0.84 -9.17
CA ALA A 55 -10.39 -0.03 -9.35
C ALA A 55 -11.05 -0.43 -8.03
N CYS A 56 -10.24 -0.78 -7.02
CA CYS A 56 -10.76 -1.21 -5.72
C CYS A 56 -10.45 -0.23 -4.59
N HIS A 57 -9.68 0.83 -4.84
CA HIS A 57 -9.26 1.86 -3.88
C HIS A 57 -8.38 1.39 -2.71
N GLY A 58 -7.83 0.18 -2.81
CA GLY A 58 -6.86 -0.31 -1.83
C GLY A 58 -5.48 0.26 -2.07
N LEU A 59 -4.66 0.23 -1.02
CA LEU A 59 -3.35 0.86 -0.96
C LEU A 59 -2.27 -0.16 -0.66
N TRP A 60 -1.15 -0.04 -1.34
CA TRP A 60 0.08 -0.74 -1.01
C TRP A 60 1.14 0.24 -0.52
N PHE A 61 1.75 -0.09 0.61
CA PHE A 61 2.87 0.63 1.21
C PHE A 61 4.05 -0.32 1.23
N ASP A 62 5.16 0.06 0.62
CA ASP A 62 6.42 -0.65 0.76
C ASP A 62 6.99 -0.53 2.18
N ALA A 63 8.03 -1.32 2.42
CA ALA A 63 8.74 -1.34 3.69
C ALA A 63 9.18 0.08 4.11
N GLY A 64 8.69 0.54 5.26
CA GLY A 64 9.04 1.84 5.83
C GLY A 64 8.12 2.99 5.43
N GLU A 65 7.36 2.90 4.33
CA GLU A 65 6.50 4.00 3.88
C GLU A 65 5.36 4.29 4.86
N LEU A 66 4.75 3.25 5.42
CA LEU A 66 3.72 3.39 6.45
C LEU A 66 4.26 4.06 7.72
N ASP A 67 5.53 3.83 8.07
CA ASP A 67 6.17 4.44 9.23
C ASP A 67 6.41 5.95 9.02
N VAL A 68 6.84 6.33 7.81
CA VAL A 68 7.01 7.75 7.44
C VAL A 68 5.66 8.44 7.51
N LEU A 69 4.61 7.83 6.98
CA LEU A 69 3.26 8.38 7.04
C LEU A 69 2.77 8.58 8.48
N VAL A 70 2.96 7.59 9.35
CA VAL A 70 2.59 7.73 10.77
C VAL A 70 3.41 8.82 11.46
N SER A 71 4.69 8.96 11.12
CA SER A 71 5.54 10.02 11.67
C SER A 71 5.09 11.42 11.23
N LEU A 72 4.73 11.58 9.95
CA LEU A 72 4.13 12.81 9.42
C LEU A 72 2.79 13.12 10.09
N ALA A 73 2.05 12.08 10.48
CA ALA A 73 0.81 12.20 11.24
C ALA A 73 1.01 12.63 12.72
N GLY A 74 2.26 12.81 13.17
CA GLY A 74 2.58 13.02 14.58
C GLY A 74 2.28 11.79 15.44
N GLY A 75 2.11 10.61 14.84
CA GLY A 75 1.90 9.35 15.54
C GLY A 75 3.23 8.70 15.92
N ASP A 76 3.14 7.66 16.75
CA ASP A 76 4.30 6.90 17.19
C ASP A 76 4.53 5.68 16.26
N ALA A 77 5.43 5.85 15.29
CA ALA A 77 5.78 4.79 14.34
C ALA A 77 6.43 3.57 15.02
N GLU A 78 7.16 3.78 16.12
CA GLU A 78 7.78 2.67 16.84
C GLU A 78 6.72 1.84 17.57
N ARG A 79 5.73 2.50 18.19
CA ARG A 79 4.56 1.82 18.74
C ARG A 79 3.79 1.05 17.67
N LEU A 80 3.62 1.61 16.46
CA LEU A 80 3.01 0.89 15.35
C LEU A 80 3.81 -0.37 15.00
N ARG A 81 5.13 -0.27 14.84
CA ARG A 81 6.01 -1.41 14.56
C ARG A 81 5.93 -2.49 15.63
N ALA A 82 5.98 -2.10 16.90
CA ALA A 82 5.88 -3.01 18.03
C ALA A 82 4.53 -3.76 18.05
N ALA A 83 3.43 -3.05 17.75
CA ALA A 83 2.11 -3.65 17.60
C ALA A 83 2.08 -4.65 16.42
N LEU A 84 2.61 -4.26 15.26
CA LEU A 84 2.69 -5.14 14.08
C LEU A 84 3.56 -6.38 14.29
N ALA A 85 4.61 -6.28 15.11
CA ALA A 85 5.50 -7.39 15.42
C ALA A 85 4.81 -8.48 16.27
N THR A 86 3.94 -8.06 17.20
CA THR A 86 3.25 -8.94 18.14
C THR A 86 1.84 -9.35 17.71
N ALA A 87 1.31 -8.69 16.67
CA ALA A 87 -0.03 -8.93 16.15
C ALA A 87 -0.26 -10.41 15.77
N PRO A 88 -1.36 -11.02 16.23
CA PRO A 88 -1.73 -12.37 15.81
C PRO A 88 -1.94 -12.39 14.29
N GLY A 89 -1.45 -13.46 13.67
CA GLY A 89 -1.42 -13.58 12.21
C GLY A 89 -2.36 -14.65 11.66
N GLY A 90 -2.93 -14.40 10.48
CA GLY A 90 -3.67 -15.37 9.68
C GLY A 90 -3.24 -15.33 8.21
N ARG A 91 -3.13 -16.47 7.53
CA ARG A 91 -2.77 -16.47 6.09
C ARG A 91 -3.96 -16.02 5.24
N THR A 92 -3.72 -15.11 4.30
CA THR A 92 -4.76 -14.64 3.38
C THR A 92 -4.65 -15.32 2.00
N ARG A 93 -5.64 -15.10 1.14
CA ARG A 93 -5.60 -15.56 -0.27
C ARG A 93 -4.89 -14.56 -1.18
N ARG A 94 -4.69 -13.32 -0.72
CA ARG A 94 -4.09 -12.23 -1.50
C ARG A 94 -2.57 -12.41 -1.59
N ARG A 95 -1.98 -11.82 -2.62
CA ARG A 95 -0.56 -11.96 -2.96
C ARG A 95 0.15 -10.63 -2.82
N CYS A 96 1.38 -10.67 -2.31
CA CYS A 96 2.27 -9.50 -2.22
C CYS A 96 2.51 -8.89 -3.60
N ALA A 97 2.36 -7.56 -3.69
CA ALA A 97 2.52 -6.80 -4.93
C ALA A 97 3.97 -6.84 -5.47
N ARG A 98 4.98 -7.04 -4.59
CA ARG A 98 6.39 -7.17 -4.99
C ARG A 98 6.84 -8.60 -5.30
N CYS A 99 6.47 -9.59 -4.47
CA CYS A 99 7.05 -10.94 -4.57
C CYS A 99 6.05 -12.07 -4.87
N GLY A 100 4.75 -11.78 -4.96
CA GLY A 100 3.71 -12.75 -5.31
C GLY A 100 3.37 -13.82 -4.27
N ARG A 101 4.09 -13.86 -3.13
CA ARG A 101 3.79 -14.75 -1.99
C ARG A 101 2.51 -14.33 -1.27
N ARG A 102 1.86 -15.27 -0.59
CA ARG A 102 0.65 -14.97 0.20
C ARG A 102 0.95 -13.97 1.31
N LEU A 103 0.02 -13.04 1.53
CA LEU A 103 0.08 -12.10 2.64
C LEU A 103 -0.42 -12.76 3.93
N ASP A 104 0.01 -12.19 5.06
CA ASP A 104 -0.50 -12.52 6.39
C ASP A 104 -1.33 -11.34 6.91
N THR A 105 -2.53 -11.59 7.41
CA THR A 105 -3.31 -10.61 8.18
C THR A 105 -2.54 -10.27 9.46
N VAL A 106 -2.54 -9.01 9.85
CA VAL A 106 -2.07 -8.50 11.14
C VAL A 106 -3.04 -7.47 11.69
N ALA A 107 -3.28 -7.56 12.99
CA ALA A 107 -4.10 -6.64 13.76
C ALA A 107 -3.28 -5.43 14.23
N VAL A 108 -3.77 -4.21 14.00
CA VAL A 108 -3.15 -2.96 14.47
C VAL A 108 -4.03 -2.29 15.52
N GLY A 109 -3.44 -1.97 16.68
CA GLY A 109 -4.05 -1.20 17.76
C GLY A 109 -4.53 -1.97 18.98
N ASP A 110 -4.70 -1.23 20.08
CA ASP A 110 -5.18 -1.74 21.38
C ASP A 110 -6.72 -1.67 21.52
N GLY A 111 -7.42 -1.17 20.48
CA GLY A 111 -8.89 -0.97 20.40
C GLY A 111 -9.57 -1.89 19.36
N PRO A 112 -10.66 -1.49 18.65
CA PRO A 112 -11.20 -2.31 17.56
C PRO A 112 -10.13 -2.46 16.47
N ALA A 113 -9.41 -3.58 16.52
CA ALA A 113 -8.16 -3.73 15.81
C ALA A 113 -8.37 -3.71 14.29
N VAL A 114 -7.54 -2.92 13.61
CA VAL A 114 -7.56 -2.82 12.14
C VAL A 114 -6.83 -4.02 11.56
N GLN A 115 -7.48 -4.75 10.65
CA GLN A 115 -6.91 -5.95 10.05
C GLN A 115 -6.24 -5.61 8.73
N ILE A 116 -4.96 -5.25 8.75
CA ILE A 116 -4.20 -5.03 7.51
C ILE A 116 -3.49 -6.32 7.10
N GLU A 117 -2.89 -6.35 5.91
CA GLU A 117 -2.13 -7.51 5.45
C GLU A 117 -0.67 -7.16 5.21
N ARG A 118 0.26 -8.00 5.67
CA ARG A 118 1.70 -7.81 5.50
C ARG A 118 2.33 -8.86 4.60
N CYS A 119 3.38 -8.46 3.88
CA CYS A 119 4.27 -9.42 3.26
C CYS A 119 5.16 -10.06 4.32
N ARG A 120 5.13 -11.39 4.43
CA ARG A 120 6.01 -12.15 5.34
C ARG A 120 7.52 -11.93 5.13
N VAL A 121 7.90 -11.49 3.93
CA VAL A 121 9.31 -11.20 3.57
C VAL A 121 9.69 -9.76 3.93
N GLY A 122 8.75 -8.93 4.35
CA GLY A 122 8.99 -7.54 4.70
C GLY A 122 9.00 -6.59 3.51
N HIS A 123 8.31 -6.92 2.40
CA HIS A 123 8.21 -5.99 1.27
C HIS A 123 7.27 -4.81 1.51
N GLY A 124 6.28 -4.95 2.40
CA GLY A 124 5.25 -3.95 2.56
C GLY A 124 3.93 -4.48 3.14
N PHE A 125 2.94 -3.60 3.11
CA PHE A 125 1.60 -3.77 3.64
C PHE A 125 0.54 -3.47 2.58
N TRP A 126 -0.55 -4.22 2.62
CA TRP A 126 -1.78 -3.93 1.91
C TRP A 126 -2.84 -3.47 2.90
N LEU A 127 -3.49 -2.36 2.55
CA LEU A 127 -4.62 -1.79 3.27
C LEU A 127 -5.84 -1.76 2.33
N ASP A 128 -6.94 -2.31 2.79
CA ASP A 128 -8.23 -2.19 2.11
C ASP A 128 -8.78 -0.75 2.21
N PRO A 129 -9.75 -0.38 1.34
CA PRO A 129 -10.33 0.96 1.37
C PRO A 129 -10.83 1.37 2.75
N GLY A 130 -10.39 2.53 3.23
CA GLY A 130 -10.76 3.08 4.54
C GLY A 130 -10.03 2.48 5.75
N GLU A 131 -9.14 1.50 5.56
CA GLU A 131 -8.30 1.00 6.66
C GLU A 131 -7.22 1.99 7.08
N LEU A 132 -6.73 2.82 6.15
CA LEU A 132 -5.73 3.84 6.43
C LEU A 132 -6.21 4.80 7.53
N ASP A 133 -7.46 5.25 7.42
CA ASP A 133 -8.11 6.13 8.39
C ASP A 133 -8.02 5.54 9.80
N ARG A 134 -8.27 4.23 9.92
CA ARG A 134 -8.29 3.52 11.20
C ARG A 134 -6.88 3.26 11.74
N VAL A 135 -5.91 2.94 10.87
CA VAL A 135 -4.50 2.79 11.26
C VAL A 135 -3.98 4.11 11.83
N ALA A 136 -4.30 5.21 11.16
CA ALA A 136 -3.84 6.52 11.59
C ALA A 136 -4.53 7.01 12.87
N LEU A 137 -5.84 6.75 13.05
CA LEU A 137 -6.52 6.99 14.32
C LEU A 137 -5.87 6.20 15.46
N THR A 138 -5.55 4.93 15.22
CA THR A 138 -4.89 4.06 16.19
C THR A 138 -3.51 4.61 16.59
N ALA A 139 -2.71 5.03 15.61
CA ALA A 139 -1.36 5.56 15.83
C ALA A 139 -1.34 6.93 16.54
N THR A 140 -2.45 7.68 16.49
CA THR A 140 -2.55 9.05 17.02
C THR A 140 -3.32 9.17 18.33
N SER A 141 -3.91 8.08 18.84
CA SER A 141 -4.82 8.05 20.02
C SER A 141 -4.17 8.41 21.39
N GLY A 142 -3.04 9.11 21.41
CA GLY A 142 -2.42 9.62 22.64
C GLY A 142 -1.33 10.68 22.47
N ALA A 143 -0.85 10.96 21.25
CA ALA A 143 0.31 11.85 21.02
C ALA A 143 0.26 12.71 19.74
N GLY A 144 -0.77 12.58 18.90
CA GLY A 144 -0.83 13.25 17.60
C GLY A 144 -1.03 14.77 17.65
N THR A 145 -0.25 15.52 16.85
CA THR A 145 -0.43 16.97 16.65
C THR A 145 -1.68 17.26 15.82
N ARG A 146 -2.17 18.51 15.82
CA ARG A 146 -3.32 18.92 14.99
C ARG A 146 -2.96 18.85 13.51
N GLU A 147 -1.75 19.26 13.17
CA GLU A 147 -1.17 19.24 11.83
C GLU A 147 -1.03 17.82 11.30
N GLY A 148 -0.51 16.90 12.12
CA GLY A 148 -0.37 15.51 11.74
C GLY A 148 -1.71 14.80 11.49
N ARG A 149 -2.74 15.10 12.30
CA ARG A 149 -4.11 14.62 12.02
C ARG A 149 -4.67 15.17 10.71
N ALA A 150 -4.32 16.39 10.32
CA ALA A 150 -4.75 16.98 9.04
C ALA A 150 -4.10 16.29 7.84
N VAL A 151 -2.82 15.91 7.94
CA VAL A 151 -2.10 15.18 6.88
C VAL A 151 -2.76 13.82 6.61
N VAL A 152 -3.07 13.08 7.67
CA VAL A 152 -3.78 11.80 7.56
C VAL A 152 -5.15 11.99 6.91
N ALA A 153 -5.92 12.97 7.40
CA ALA A 153 -7.25 13.23 6.88
C ALA A 153 -7.21 13.63 5.40
N PHE A 154 -6.19 14.38 5.00
CA PHE A 154 -5.96 14.74 3.60
C PHE A 154 -5.65 13.51 2.73
N LEU A 155 -4.76 12.62 3.18
CA LEU A 155 -4.43 11.40 2.43
C LEU A 155 -5.61 10.42 2.36
N ALA A 156 -6.32 10.26 3.48
CA ALA A 156 -7.58 9.52 3.52
C ALA A 156 -8.56 10.03 2.46
N GLU A 157 -8.75 11.35 2.39
CA GLU A 157 -9.65 11.96 1.41
C GLU A 157 -9.15 11.80 -0.04
N LEU A 158 -7.85 12.00 -0.26
CA LEU A 158 -7.21 11.84 -1.58
C LEU A 158 -7.48 10.44 -2.16
N PHE A 159 -7.32 9.40 -1.35
CA PHE A 159 -7.49 8.02 -1.79
C PHE A 159 -8.94 7.52 -1.78
N ARG A 160 -9.86 8.26 -1.15
CA ARG A 160 -11.31 8.02 -1.21
C ARG A 160 -11.94 8.67 -2.44
N TYR A 161 -11.29 9.65 -3.05
CA TYR A 161 -11.84 10.38 -4.19
C TYR A 161 -12.03 9.45 -5.39
N ARG A 162 -13.28 9.35 -5.85
CA ARG A 162 -13.62 8.63 -7.09
C ARG A 162 -13.38 9.57 -8.26
N VAL A 163 -12.37 9.29 -9.08
CA VAL A 163 -12.19 9.98 -10.37
C VAL A 163 -13.44 9.75 -11.21
N GLY A 164 -14.31 10.76 -11.28
CA GLY A 164 -15.61 10.70 -11.95
C GLY A 164 -16.76 11.40 -11.23
N ASP A 165 -16.60 11.80 -9.96
CA ASP A 165 -17.61 12.60 -9.26
C ASP A 165 -17.37 14.10 -9.54
N SER A 166 -17.53 14.48 -10.80
CA SER A 166 -17.75 15.88 -11.16
C SER A 166 -19.17 16.22 -10.71
N THR A 167 -19.27 16.83 -9.55
CA THR A 167 -20.43 17.61 -9.13
C THR A 167 -20.85 18.52 -10.29
N LYS A 168 -21.99 18.23 -10.91
CA LYS A 168 -22.77 19.28 -11.55
C LYS A 168 -23.28 20.16 -10.41
N GLY A 169 -22.87 21.42 -10.44
CA GLY A 169 -23.36 22.46 -9.54
C GLY A 169 -24.81 22.85 -9.80
#